data_AF-A0A952C986-F1
#
_entry.id   AF-A0A952C986-F1
#
_cell.length_a   1.000
_cell.length_b   1.000
_cell.length_c   1.000
_cell.angle_alpha   90.00
_cell.angle_beta   90.00
_cell.angle_gamma   90.00
#
_symmetry.space_group_name_H-M   'P 1'
#
loop_
_entity.id
_entity.type
_entity.pdbx_description
1 polymer ?
#
loop_
_entity_poly.entity_id
_entity_poly.type
_entity_poly.pdbx_seq_one_letter_code
_entity_poly.pdbx_strand_id
1 'polypeptide(L)'
;LVTQIASSQIGAAAQTSSNTIGGTDVSNYLVKIRILYDSYSDLIDPSNPKKFPFRPGMSASADIQTQTNNNVLAVPINAVTTRDKNDTATVGNKSKDVKKKTNTTTENDSSNQSAVSNGSDDLLEVVFVLQADNTVKLVPVKSGIQDMNYIEITDGLKEGDEVITGPFTIVSKTLKNKTKVKVVPKDQLFETKE
;
A
#
# COMPACT_ATOMS: atom_id res chain seq x y z
N LEU A 1 -8.62 23.23 9.67
CA LEU A 1 -8.81 23.14 8.22
C LEU A 1 -7.47 23.32 7.52
N VAL A 2 -7.12 22.41 6.60
CA VAL A 2 -5.95 22.58 5.74
C VAL A 2 -6.32 23.58 4.64
N THR A 3 -5.59 24.69 4.54
CA THR A 3 -5.95 25.77 3.61
C THR A 3 -5.05 25.82 2.37
N GLN A 4 -3.89 25.19 2.42
CA GLN A 4 -2.96 25.15 1.29
C GLN A 4 -2.09 23.89 1.40
N ILE A 5 -2.00 23.16 0.30
CA ILE A 5 -1.03 22.08 0.07
C ILE A 5 -0.27 22.49 -1.20
N ALA A 6 1.03 22.77 -1.07
CA ALA A 6 1.87 23.06 -2.22
C ALA A 6 2.83 21.89 -2.45
N SER A 7 2.99 21.47 -3.71
CA SER A 7 4.05 20.53 -4.09
C SER A 7 5.40 21.18 -3.84
N SER A 8 6.27 20.52 -3.08
CA SER A 8 7.66 20.97 -2.93
C SER A 8 8.46 20.66 -4.19
N GLN A 9 8.21 21.42 -5.25
CA GLN A 9 9.21 21.70 -6.26
C GLN A 9 9.33 23.21 -6.43
N ILE A 10 9.66 23.92 -5.35
CA ILE A 10 9.92 25.36 -5.39
C ILE A 10 11.32 25.66 -6.00
N GLY A 11 12.06 24.65 -6.49
CA GLY A 11 13.41 24.83 -7.08
C GLY A 11 13.68 24.23 -8.47
N ALA A 12 12.77 23.45 -9.07
CA ALA A 12 13.12 22.62 -10.23
C ALA A 12 12.90 23.27 -11.61
N ALA A 13 12.63 24.58 -11.69
CA ALA A 13 12.45 25.26 -12.98
C ALA A 13 13.77 25.71 -13.64
N ALA A 14 14.94 25.43 -13.06
CA ALA A 14 16.22 25.98 -13.53
C ALA A 14 17.40 25.00 -13.64
N GLN A 15 17.20 23.67 -13.59
CA GLN A 15 18.30 22.73 -13.88
C GLN A 15 17.88 21.66 -14.90
N THR A 16 18.28 21.96 -16.13
CA THR A 16 18.53 21.05 -17.24
C THR A 16 19.08 19.68 -16.80
N SER A 17 18.35 18.63 -17.17
CA SER A 17 18.86 17.37 -17.73
C SER A 17 20.16 16.81 -17.16
N SER A 18 20.04 15.91 -16.18
CA SER A 18 20.95 14.78 -16.01
C SER A 18 20.29 13.70 -15.14
N ASN A 19 20.13 12.50 -15.73
CA ASN A 19 19.76 11.27 -15.05
C ASN A 19 20.51 11.07 -13.72
N THR A 20 19.77 10.79 -12.65
CA THR A 20 20.22 9.89 -11.56
C THR A 20 19.06 9.00 -11.14
N ILE A 21 19.15 7.75 -11.57
CA ILE A 21 18.33 6.61 -11.16
C ILE A 21 18.75 6.21 -9.73
N GLY A 22 17.79 6.11 -8.80
CA GLY A 22 17.98 5.34 -7.56
C GLY A 22 17.81 6.04 -6.21
N GLY A 23 17.24 7.25 -6.14
CA GLY A 23 16.88 7.89 -4.86
C GLY A 23 15.38 7.77 -4.58
N THR A 24 14.99 7.32 -3.39
CA THR A 24 13.62 7.49 -2.90
C THR A 24 13.36 8.98 -2.70
N ASP A 25 12.78 9.65 -3.70
CA ASP A 25 12.43 11.06 -3.57
C ASP A 25 11.36 11.22 -2.50
N VAL A 26 11.77 11.71 -1.33
CA VAL A 26 10.84 12.12 -0.27
C VAL A 26 10.20 13.42 -0.72
N SER A 27 8.98 13.33 -1.23
CA SER A 27 8.18 14.48 -1.61
C SER A 27 7.73 15.21 -0.34
N ASN A 28 8.38 16.33 -0.03
CA ASN A 28 7.93 17.21 1.02
C ASN A 28 6.72 18.03 0.54
N TYR A 29 5.78 18.35 1.42
CA TYR A 29 4.67 19.25 1.11
C TYR A 29 4.58 20.33 2.17
N LEU A 30 4.53 21.60 1.76
CA LEU A 30 4.28 22.70 2.69
C LEU A 30 2.77 22.76 2.94
N VAL A 31 2.37 22.42 4.16
CA VAL A 31 0.98 22.45 4.61
C VAL A 31 0.76 23.65 5.52
N LYS A 32 -0.26 24.46 5.22
CA LYS A 32 -0.73 25.51 6.13
C LYS A 32 -2.04 25.06 6.78
N ILE A 33 -2.03 24.98 8.10
CA ILE A 33 -3.18 24.57 8.91
C ILE A 33 -3.78 25.80 9.59
N ARG A 34 -5.06 26.07 9.32
CA ARG A 34 -5.82 27.07 10.04
C ARG A 34 -6.64 26.39 11.13
N ILE A 35 -6.42 26.82 12.38
CA ILE A 35 -7.26 26.43 13.52
C ILE A 35 -8.48 27.35 13.54
N LEU A 36 -9.67 26.76 13.67
CA LEU A 36 -10.93 27.51 13.75
C LEU A 36 -11.02 28.18 15.11
N TYR A 37 -11.48 29.43 15.16
CA TYR A 37 -11.62 30.15 16.42
C TYR A 37 -12.58 29.45 17.40
N ASP A 38 -13.71 28.98 16.87
CA ASP A 38 -14.75 28.31 17.66
C ASP A 38 -14.24 27.07 18.39
N SER A 39 -13.26 26.35 17.80
CA SER A 39 -12.74 25.10 18.37
C SER A 39 -11.83 25.29 19.58
N TYR A 40 -11.42 26.51 19.90
CA TYR A 40 -10.64 26.82 21.11
C TYR A 40 -11.27 27.96 21.93
N SER A 41 -12.54 28.28 21.66
CA SER A 41 -13.26 29.36 22.34
C SER A 41 -13.37 29.13 23.86
N ASP A 42 -13.41 27.87 24.29
CA ASP A 42 -13.37 27.41 25.67
C ASP A 42 -12.04 27.69 26.39
N LEU A 43 -10.94 27.79 25.64
CA LEU A 43 -9.60 28.07 26.18
C LEU A 43 -9.34 29.58 26.37
N ILE A 44 -10.29 30.44 26.02
CA ILE A 44 -10.15 31.90 26.12
C ILE A 44 -10.68 32.36 27.47
N ASP A 45 -9.78 32.86 28.32
CA ASP A 45 -10.15 33.45 29.61
C ASP A 45 -11.06 34.68 29.41
N PRO A 46 -12.30 34.72 29.94
CA PRO A 46 -13.20 35.88 29.82
C PRO A 46 -12.62 37.16 30.43
N SER A 47 -11.76 37.01 31.44
CA SER A 47 -11.09 38.11 32.13
C SER A 47 -9.93 38.71 31.34
N ASN A 48 -9.38 37.99 30.35
CA ASN A 48 -8.23 38.43 29.55
C ASN A 48 -8.39 38.05 28.06
N PRO A 49 -9.31 38.69 27.33
CA PRO A 49 -9.70 38.28 25.98
C PRO A 49 -8.62 38.43 24.90
N LYS A 50 -7.50 39.11 25.18
CA LYS A 50 -6.38 39.31 24.24
C LYS A 50 -5.30 38.24 24.33
N LYS A 51 -5.45 37.25 25.21
CA LYS A 51 -4.44 36.21 25.41
C LYS A 51 -4.70 35.06 24.44
N PHE A 52 -3.80 34.89 23.46
CA PHE A 52 -3.85 33.71 22.60
C PHE A 52 -3.58 32.44 23.44
N PRO A 53 -4.42 31.38 23.32
CA PRO A 53 -4.31 30.21 24.19
C PRO A 53 -3.05 29.38 23.92
N PHE A 54 -2.62 29.30 22.66
CA PHE A 54 -1.42 28.57 22.27
C PHE A 54 -0.17 29.41 22.49
N ARG A 55 0.79 28.92 23.29
CA ARG A 55 2.05 29.62 23.53
C ARG A 55 3.14 29.16 22.56
N PRO A 56 4.11 30.03 22.21
CA PRO A 56 5.32 29.61 21.52
C PRO A 56 6.00 28.47 22.28
N GLY A 57 6.44 27.43 21.58
CA GLY A 57 7.09 26.25 22.16
C GLY A 57 6.17 25.05 22.42
N MET A 58 4.86 25.18 22.18
CA MET A 58 3.96 24.02 22.15
C MET A 58 4.17 23.22 20.86
N SER A 59 4.26 21.90 20.98
CA SER A 59 4.26 20.97 19.84
C SER A 59 2.84 20.46 19.58
N ALA A 60 2.50 20.24 18.31
CA ALA A 60 1.23 19.66 17.91
C ALA A 60 1.45 18.64 16.79
N SER A 61 0.69 17.55 16.82
CA SER A 61 0.56 16.59 15.73
C SER A 61 -0.78 16.85 15.04
N ALA A 62 -0.82 16.70 13.72
CA ALA A 62 -2.05 16.90 12.95
C ALA A 62 -2.21 15.77 11.93
N ASP A 63 -3.40 15.15 11.94
CA ASP A 63 -3.78 14.15 10.95
C ASP A 63 -4.59 14.80 9.83
N ILE A 64 -4.25 14.49 8.58
CA ILE A 64 -4.90 15.04 7.40
C ILE A 64 -5.71 13.94 6.73
N GLN A 65 -7.03 14.09 6.74
CA GLN A 65 -7.94 13.22 6.01
C GLN A 65 -8.30 13.88 4.68
N THR A 66 -8.04 13.18 3.57
CA THR A 66 -8.24 13.71 2.22
C THR A 66 -9.57 13.29 1.61
N GLN A 67 -10.00 12.07 1.86
CA GLN A 67 -11.22 11.49 1.31
C GLN A 67 -11.87 10.53 2.32
N THR A 68 -13.19 10.43 2.28
CA THR A 68 -13.96 9.52 3.13
C THR A 68 -15.03 8.85 2.28
N ASN A 69 -14.98 7.52 2.22
CA ASN A 69 -16.01 6.72 1.58
C ASN A 69 -16.76 5.93 2.68
N ASN A 70 -18.09 5.95 2.63
CA ASN A 70 -18.94 5.22 3.56
C ASN A 70 -19.42 3.91 2.93
N ASN A 71 -19.67 2.90 3.77
CA ASN A 71 -20.24 1.61 3.37
C ASN A 71 -19.40 0.89 2.29
N VAL A 72 -18.12 0.71 2.58
CA VAL A 72 -17.14 0.06 1.68
C VAL A 72 -16.69 -1.29 2.23
N LEU A 73 -16.30 -2.21 1.35
CA LEU A 73 -15.68 -3.46 1.76
C LEU A 73 -14.23 -3.18 2.14
N ALA A 74 -13.89 -3.32 3.41
CA ALA A 74 -12.56 -3.05 3.93
C ALA A 74 -11.90 -4.34 4.41
N VAL A 75 -10.62 -4.52 4.06
CA VAL A 75 -9.78 -5.60 4.57
C VAL A 75 -8.60 -5.04 5.35
N PRO A 76 -8.08 -5.74 6.37
CA PRO A 76 -6.87 -5.30 7.07
C PRO A 76 -5.68 -5.18 6.13
N ILE A 77 -4.82 -4.19 6.35
CA ILE A 77 -3.62 -3.92 5.53
C ILE A 77 -2.71 -5.15 5.37
N ASN A 78 -2.64 -5.99 6.40
CA ASN A 78 -1.81 -7.20 6.41
C ASN A 78 -2.32 -8.35 5.50
N ALA A 79 -3.56 -8.26 5.01
CA ALA A 79 -4.17 -9.28 4.17
C ALA A 79 -3.88 -9.09 2.67
N VAL A 80 -3.52 -7.87 2.27
CA VAL A 80 -3.22 -7.53 0.87
C VAL A 80 -1.73 -7.68 0.63
N THR A 81 -1.36 -8.37 -0.45
CA THR A 81 0.03 -8.47 -0.89
C THR A 81 0.11 -8.27 -2.39
N THR A 82 1.24 -7.79 -2.87
CA THR A 82 1.56 -7.79 -4.30
C THR A 82 2.26 -9.10 -4.66
N ARG A 83 1.95 -9.65 -5.85
CA ARG A 83 2.59 -10.84 -6.42
C ARG A 83 2.83 -10.63 -7.91
N ASP A 84 3.92 -11.19 -8.42
CA ASP A 84 4.16 -11.21 -9.86
C ASP A 84 3.14 -12.12 -10.55
N LYS A 85 2.64 -11.67 -11.70
CA LYS A 85 1.68 -12.39 -12.54
C LYS A 85 2.18 -13.80 -12.91
N ASN A 86 3.49 -13.97 -13.06
CA ASN A 86 4.13 -15.25 -13.38
C ASN A 86 4.11 -16.26 -12.23
N ASP A 87 4.14 -15.81 -10.98
CA ASP A 87 4.11 -16.70 -9.80
C ASP A 87 2.70 -17.26 -9.53
N THR A 88 1.67 -16.52 -9.94
CA THR A 88 0.26 -16.92 -9.76
C THR A 88 -0.18 -18.07 -10.69
N ALA A 89 0.57 -18.34 -11.78
CA ALA A 89 0.20 -19.29 -12.83
C ALA A 89 0.70 -20.74 -12.61
N THR A 90 1.39 -21.04 -11.50
CA THR A 90 2.01 -22.38 -11.28
C THR A 90 1.05 -23.49 -10.83
N VAL A 91 -0.24 -23.43 -11.19
CA VAL A 91 -1.17 -24.57 -11.11
C VAL A 91 -2.17 -24.54 -12.27
N GLY A 92 -1.73 -24.82 -13.50
CA GLY A 92 -2.71 -25.05 -14.58
C GLY A 92 -2.25 -24.97 -16.04
N ASN A 93 -1.09 -25.53 -16.41
CA ASN A 93 -0.89 -26.28 -17.67
C ASN A 93 0.61 -26.48 -17.92
N LYS A 94 1.04 -27.74 -17.96
CA LYS A 94 2.29 -28.10 -18.63
C LYS A 94 2.06 -28.00 -20.14
N SER A 95 2.62 -26.98 -20.76
CA SER A 95 3.02 -27.04 -22.17
C SER A 95 4.44 -26.52 -22.29
N LYS A 96 5.32 -27.48 -22.62
CA LYS A 96 6.69 -27.39 -23.14
C LYS A 96 7.14 -25.97 -23.55
N ASP A 97 8.21 -25.48 -22.96
CA ASP A 97 9.52 -25.57 -23.63
C ASP A 97 10.66 -25.24 -22.66
N VAL A 98 11.67 -26.11 -22.69
CA VAL A 98 12.91 -25.98 -21.96
C VAL A 98 13.83 -25.07 -22.76
N LYS A 99 14.25 -23.94 -22.19
CA LYS A 99 15.55 -23.33 -22.54
C LYS A 99 16.12 -22.53 -21.38
N LYS A 100 16.79 -23.28 -20.51
CA LYS A 100 17.91 -22.85 -19.67
C LYS A 100 18.94 -22.11 -20.55
N LYS A 101 19.16 -20.82 -20.31
CA LYS A 101 20.39 -20.14 -20.75
C LYS A 101 21.01 -19.40 -19.58
N THR A 102 22.05 -20.04 -19.08
CA THR A 102 23.14 -19.54 -18.24
C THR A 102 23.76 -18.30 -18.86
N ASN A 103 24.01 -17.27 -18.05
CA ASN A 103 24.73 -16.05 -18.43
C ASN A 103 26.23 -16.35 -18.63
N THR A 104 26.73 -16.07 -19.83
CA THR A 104 28.12 -15.67 -20.06
C THR A 104 28.12 -14.57 -21.15
N THR A 105 28.77 -13.47 -20.81
CA THR A 105 29.00 -12.19 -21.53
C THR A 105 29.54 -12.31 -22.96
N THR A 106 29.01 -11.50 -23.89
CA THR A 106 29.75 -10.54 -24.77
C THR A 106 28.78 -9.71 -25.64
N GLU A 107 29.27 -8.55 -26.10
CA GLU A 107 28.57 -7.34 -26.53
C GLU A 107 28.08 -7.29 -28.01
N ASN A 108 27.18 -6.32 -28.26
CA ASN A 108 26.90 -5.53 -29.48
C ASN A 108 26.45 -6.21 -30.80
N ASP A 109 25.20 -5.96 -31.24
CA ASP A 109 24.87 -4.93 -32.25
C ASP A 109 23.35 -4.87 -32.50
N SER A 110 22.88 -3.68 -32.87
CA SER A 110 21.51 -3.19 -32.90
C SER A 110 20.68 -3.70 -34.09
N SER A 111 19.41 -4.03 -33.84
CA SER A 111 18.28 -3.72 -34.76
C SER A 111 16.92 -3.90 -34.07
N ASN A 112 16.54 -2.85 -33.34
CA ASN A 112 15.22 -2.22 -33.31
C ASN A 112 14.00 -3.06 -33.78
N GLN A 113 13.16 -3.50 -32.84
CA GLN A 113 11.72 -3.18 -32.81
C GLN A 113 11.04 -3.67 -31.52
N SER A 114 10.65 -2.68 -30.70
CA SER A 114 9.34 -2.58 -30.05
C SER A 114 8.86 -3.68 -29.10
N ALA A 115 9.18 -3.53 -27.80
CA ALA A 115 8.23 -3.65 -26.70
C ALA A 115 8.93 -3.27 -25.37
N VAL A 116 9.02 -1.97 -25.10
CA VAL A 116 9.39 -1.46 -23.78
C VAL A 116 8.14 -1.54 -22.92
N SER A 117 7.86 -2.72 -22.37
CA SER A 117 6.92 -2.85 -21.25
C SER A 117 7.69 -2.52 -19.98
N ASN A 118 7.47 -1.30 -19.50
CA ASN A 118 7.91 -0.84 -18.19
C ASN A 118 7.56 -1.90 -17.14
N GLY A 119 8.55 -2.34 -16.36
CA GLY A 119 8.46 -3.43 -15.36
C GLY A 119 7.62 -3.11 -14.12
N SER A 120 6.49 -2.42 -14.29
CA SER A 120 5.51 -2.10 -13.26
C SER A 120 4.13 -2.71 -13.53
N ASP A 121 3.91 -3.34 -14.68
CA ASP A 121 2.61 -3.90 -15.10
C ASP A 121 2.44 -5.41 -14.76
N ASP A 122 3.47 -6.02 -14.17
CA ASP A 122 3.47 -7.44 -13.80
C ASP A 122 3.13 -7.71 -12.33
N LEU A 123 3.01 -6.68 -11.50
CA LEU A 123 2.65 -6.81 -10.09
C LEU A 123 1.12 -6.70 -9.92
N LEU A 124 0.51 -7.77 -9.42
CA LEU A 124 -0.92 -7.83 -9.11
C LEU A 124 -1.13 -7.77 -7.59
N GLU A 125 -2.08 -6.95 -7.16
CA GLU A 125 -2.61 -7.00 -5.80
C GLU A 125 -3.50 -8.22 -5.62
N VAL A 126 -3.22 -9.01 -4.59
CA VAL A 126 -3.92 -10.26 -4.32
C VAL A 126 -4.27 -10.40 -2.84
N VAL A 127 -5.38 -11.08 -2.59
CA VAL A 127 -5.84 -11.49 -1.26
C VAL A 127 -6.06 -12.99 -1.27
N PHE A 128 -5.78 -13.66 -0.14
CA PHE A 128 -6.06 -15.07 0.03
C PHE A 128 -7.38 -15.26 0.79
N VAL A 129 -8.32 -15.96 0.15
CA VAL A 129 -9.66 -16.25 0.68
C VAL A 129 -9.72 -17.70 1.13
N LEU A 130 -10.20 -17.95 2.35
CA LEU A 130 -10.42 -19.29 2.87
C LEU A 130 -11.60 -19.95 2.17
N GLN A 131 -11.42 -21.19 1.74
CA GLN A 131 -12.46 -22.03 1.14
C GLN A 131 -13.00 -23.02 2.17
N ALA A 132 -14.20 -23.55 1.93
CA ALA A 132 -14.88 -24.49 2.83
C ALA A 132 -14.09 -25.80 3.09
N ASP A 133 -13.14 -26.16 2.23
CA ASP A 133 -12.25 -27.33 2.38
C ASP A 133 -10.97 -27.03 3.18
N ASN A 134 -10.90 -25.86 3.84
CA ASN A 134 -9.72 -25.29 4.51
C ASN A 134 -8.53 -25.03 3.58
N THR A 135 -8.75 -24.95 2.27
CA THR A 135 -7.74 -24.48 1.33
C THR A 135 -7.87 -22.98 1.09
N VAL A 136 -6.79 -22.37 0.61
CA VAL A 136 -6.76 -20.94 0.30
C VAL A 136 -6.90 -20.73 -1.19
N LYS A 137 -7.72 -19.76 -1.58
CA LYS A 137 -7.83 -19.30 -2.96
C LYS A 137 -7.13 -17.96 -3.09
N LEU A 138 -6.20 -17.87 -4.04
CA LEU A 138 -5.60 -16.59 -4.41
C LEU A 138 -6.58 -15.84 -5.31
N VAL A 139 -6.94 -14.61 -4.91
CA VAL A 139 -7.91 -13.77 -5.62
C VAL A 139 -7.25 -12.42 -5.93
N PRO A 140 -7.14 -12.03 -7.21
CA PRO A 140 -6.70 -10.69 -7.57
C PRO A 140 -7.76 -9.66 -7.17
N VAL A 141 -7.33 -8.54 -6.61
CA VAL A 141 -8.22 -7.47 -6.13
C VAL A 141 -7.80 -6.12 -6.69
N LYS A 142 -8.70 -5.14 -6.61
CA LYS A 142 -8.38 -3.73 -6.82
C LYS A 142 -8.61 -2.95 -5.55
N SER A 143 -7.57 -2.29 -5.05
CA SER A 143 -7.66 -1.41 -3.89
C SER A 143 -8.27 -0.05 -4.24
N GLY A 144 -8.87 0.59 -3.23
CA GLY A 144 -9.38 1.96 -3.24
C GLY A 144 -8.65 2.83 -2.23
N ILE A 145 -9.41 3.61 -1.44
CA ILE A 145 -8.85 4.41 -0.35
C ILE A 145 -8.29 3.48 0.73
N GLN A 146 -7.19 3.90 1.35
CA GLN A 146 -6.58 3.19 2.47
C GLN A 146 -6.33 4.13 3.64
N ASP A 147 -6.36 3.58 4.84
CA ASP A 147 -5.92 4.21 6.07
C ASP A 147 -4.74 3.43 6.69
N MET A 148 -4.40 3.71 7.94
CA MET A 148 -3.27 3.05 8.61
C MET A 148 -3.50 1.55 8.89
N ASN A 149 -4.76 1.11 8.92
CA ASN A 149 -5.16 -0.21 9.39
C ASN A 149 -5.87 -1.04 8.29
N TYR A 150 -6.58 -0.39 7.38
CA TYR A 150 -7.49 -0.99 6.43
C TYR A 150 -7.31 -0.45 5.02
N ILE A 151 -7.62 -1.31 4.04
CA ILE A 151 -7.65 -0.99 2.62
C ILE A 151 -9.06 -1.28 2.10
N GLU A 152 -9.65 -0.32 1.39
CA GLU A 152 -10.88 -0.51 0.62
C GLU A 152 -10.64 -1.43 -0.56
N ILE A 153 -11.52 -2.40 -0.78
CA ILE A 153 -11.51 -3.29 -1.94
C ILE A 153 -12.69 -2.95 -2.83
N THR A 154 -12.39 -2.49 -4.05
CA THR A 154 -13.39 -2.07 -5.04
C THR A 154 -13.81 -3.21 -5.97
N ASP A 155 -12.94 -4.21 -6.15
CA ASP A 155 -13.16 -5.35 -7.05
C ASP A 155 -12.41 -6.59 -6.54
N GLY A 156 -12.96 -7.77 -6.83
CA GLY A 156 -12.35 -9.07 -6.53
C GLY A 156 -12.88 -9.80 -5.30
N LEU A 157 -13.47 -9.11 -4.32
CA LEU A 157 -14.02 -9.74 -3.10
C LEU A 157 -15.50 -9.47 -2.92
N LYS A 158 -16.16 -10.34 -2.13
CA LYS A 158 -17.57 -10.21 -1.76
C LYS A 158 -17.72 -10.10 -0.25
N GLU A 159 -18.83 -9.51 0.17
CA GLU A 159 -19.21 -9.47 1.57
C GLU A 159 -19.38 -10.91 2.11
N GLY A 160 -18.78 -11.18 3.27
CA GLY A 160 -18.76 -12.51 3.90
C GLY A 160 -17.59 -13.39 3.52
N ASP A 161 -16.74 -12.99 2.57
CA ASP A 161 -15.50 -13.73 2.27
C ASP A 161 -14.52 -13.67 3.45
N GLU A 162 -14.04 -14.83 3.90
CA GLU A 162 -13.04 -14.93 4.95
C GLU A 162 -11.62 -14.76 4.39
N VAL A 163 -10.97 -13.66 4.76
CA VAL A 163 -9.62 -13.32 4.27
C VAL A 163 -8.52 -13.69 5.27
N ILE A 164 -7.36 -14.09 4.75
CA ILE A 164 -6.21 -14.46 5.57
C ILE A 164 -5.37 -13.22 5.88
N THR A 165 -5.23 -12.92 7.17
CA THR A 165 -4.61 -11.67 7.63
C THR A 165 -3.16 -11.80 8.09
N GLY A 166 -2.61 -13.01 8.23
CA GLY A 166 -1.21 -13.16 8.63
C GLY A 166 -0.77 -14.58 8.99
N PRO A 167 0.50 -14.75 9.42
CA PRO A 167 1.57 -13.74 9.49
C PRO A 167 1.94 -13.13 8.14
N PHE A 168 2.36 -11.85 8.11
CA PHE A 168 2.65 -11.14 6.85
C PHE A 168 3.69 -11.85 5.98
N THR A 169 4.74 -12.42 6.58
CA THR A 169 5.77 -13.18 5.86
C THR A 169 5.19 -14.39 5.13
N ILE A 170 4.21 -15.07 5.74
CA ILE A 170 3.53 -16.21 5.14
C ILE A 170 2.63 -15.74 4.00
N VAL A 171 1.79 -14.73 4.23
CA VAL A 171 0.87 -14.21 3.20
C VAL A 171 1.64 -13.66 1.99
N SER A 172 2.70 -12.89 2.21
CA SER A 172 3.46 -12.22 1.13
C SER A 172 4.42 -13.13 0.37
N LYS A 173 5.02 -14.16 1.00
CA LYS A 173 6.09 -14.95 0.36
C LYS A 173 5.73 -16.42 0.18
N THR A 174 5.23 -17.06 1.23
CA THR A 174 5.18 -18.53 1.30
C THR A 174 3.84 -19.12 0.89
N LEU A 175 2.74 -18.42 1.18
CA LEU A 175 1.39 -18.89 0.90
C LEU A 175 1.17 -18.96 -0.61
N LYS A 176 0.62 -20.09 -1.06
CA LYS A 176 0.32 -20.38 -2.47
C LYS A 176 -1.14 -20.76 -2.61
N ASN A 177 -1.65 -20.68 -3.83
CA ASN A 177 -3.00 -21.11 -4.14
C ASN A 177 -3.20 -22.60 -3.79
N LYS A 178 -4.36 -22.95 -3.23
CA LYS A 178 -4.77 -24.29 -2.78
C LYS A 178 -3.98 -24.88 -1.61
N THR A 179 -3.14 -24.09 -0.94
CA THR A 179 -2.48 -24.53 0.30
C THR A 179 -3.52 -24.69 1.42
N LYS A 180 -3.40 -25.73 2.24
CA LYS A 180 -4.24 -25.91 3.43
C LYS A 180 -3.74 -25.04 4.57
N VAL A 181 -4.66 -24.39 5.27
CA VAL A 181 -4.37 -23.56 6.45
C VAL A 181 -5.22 -23.99 7.63
N LYS A 182 -4.76 -23.66 8.83
CA LYS A 182 -5.52 -23.83 10.07
C LYS A 182 -5.92 -22.45 10.57
N VAL A 183 -7.21 -22.23 10.76
CA VAL A 183 -7.72 -21.01 11.39
C VAL A 183 -7.37 -21.05 12.87
N VAL A 184 -6.68 -20.01 13.34
CA VAL A 184 -6.33 -19.82 14.75
C VAL A 184 -6.77 -18.42 15.18
N PRO A 185 -7.14 -18.23 16.47
CA PRO A 185 -7.38 -16.90 17.02
C PRO A 185 -6.15 -16.00 16.89
N LYS A 186 -6.37 -14.68 16.80
CA LYS A 186 -5.29 -13.68 16.64
C LYS A 186 -4.21 -13.79 17.73
N ASP A 187 -4.60 -14.16 18.94
CA ASP A 187 -3.68 -14.25 20.08
C ASP A 187 -2.74 -15.45 20.00
N GLN A 188 -3.12 -16.52 19.28
CA GLN A 188 -2.36 -17.76 19.13
C GLN A 188 -1.54 -17.78 17.82
N LEU A 189 -1.62 -16.72 17.02
CA LEU A 189 -1.07 -16.65 15.67
C LEU A 189 0.47 -16.55 15.66
N PHE A 190 1.07 -16.15 16.79
CA PHE A 190 2.51 -15.97 16.98
C PHE A 190 3.12 -16.95 17.98
N GLU A 191 2.36 -17.91 18.50
CA GLU A 191 2.95 -18.98 19.30
C GLU A 191 3.75 -19.91 18.38
N THR A 192 5.05 -19.67 18.29
CA THR A 192 5.99 -20.62 17.72
C THR A 192 5.92 -21.89 18.55
N LYS A 193 5.39 -22.97 17.97
CA LYS A 193 5.66 -24.31 18.48
C LYS A 193 7.15 -24.56 18.32
N GLU A 194 7.88 -24.48 19.43
CA GLU A 194 9.19 -25.13 19.57
C GLU A 194 9.06 -26.66 19.41
#